data_AF-A0A7R9Z3Y7-F1
#
_entry.id   AF-A0A7R9Z3Y7-F1
#
_cell.length_a   1.000
_cell.length_b   1.000
_cell.length_c   1.000
_cell.angle_alpha   90.00
_cell.angle_beta   90.00
_cell.angle_gamma   90.00
#
_symmetry.space_group_name_H-M   'P 1'
#
loop_
_entity.id
_entity.type
_entity.pdbx_description
1 polymer ?
#
loop_
_entity_poly.entity_id
_entity_poly.type
_entity_poly.pdbx_seq_one_letter_code
_entity_poly.pdbx_strand_id
1 'polypeptide(L)'
;VYSYDDSTSSWRKRGNDIVGEDGDRLGSSGAVSLSADGWIVAVGSPGAGREEEEEGSDGDGDGGGGGTNVGGQNLCAAGLSRGRVDVYSYNGVNDGWVRTTPREDPIILGDSPGDSLSVVSLSADGRRVAAGTALLEWSEEAGYVRVYDRIGGGNGVNGNNNGMWKLLGGTIVGHKQGERFGTSLSLSGDGYRLAVGGWTD
;
A
#
# COMPACT_ATOMS: atom_id res chain seq x y z
N VAL A 1 -16.09 5.20 4.59
CA VAL A 1 -16.58 5.38 3.20
C VAL A 1 -17.96 6.00 3.24
N TYR A 2 -18.37 6.76 2.22
CA TYR A 2 -19.69 7.40 2.18
C TYR A 2 -20.42 7.05 0.88
N SER A 3 -21.75 7.02 0.93
CA SER A 3 -22.62 6.87 -0.23
C SER A 3 -23.58 8.05 -0.28
N TYR A 4 -23.80 8.59 -1.48
CA TYR A 4 -24.77 9.65 -1.67
C TYR A 4 -26.18 9.07 -1.71
N ASP A 5 -27.10 9.71 -1.00
CA ASP A 5 -28.52 9.41 -1.02
C ASP A 5 -29.25 10.54 -1.76
N ASP A 6 -29.66 10.25 -3.00
CA ASP A 6 -30.40 11.19 -3.85
C ASP A 6 -31.75 11.61 -3.25
N SER A 7 -32.40 10.73 -2.46
CA SER A 7 -33.71 11.03 -1.87
C SER A 7 -33.63 12.08 -0.79
N THR A 8 -32.51 12.14 -0.08
CA THR A 8 -32.26 13.13 0.98
C THR A 8 -31.19 14.16 0.60
N SER A 9 -30.70 14.11 -0.65
CA SER A 9 -29.61 14.93 -1.17
C SER A 9 -28.41 15.02 -0.21
N SER A 10 -28.04 13.91 0.42
CA SER A 10 -27.05 13.89 1.51
C SER A 10 -26.10 12.70 1.44
N TRP A 11 -24.90 12.87 1.99
CA TRP A 11 -23.93 11.79 2.12
C TRP A 11 -24.17 11.01 3.41
N ARG A 12 -24.25 9.68 3.30
CA ARG A 12 -24.39 8.76 4.43
C ARG A 12 -23.14 7.91 4.59
N LYS A 13 -22.68 7.76 5.82
CA LYS A 13 -21.55 6.87 6.13
C LYS A 13 -21.94 5.42 5.81
N ARG A 14 -21.02 4.69 5.19
CA ARG A 14 -21.14 3.27 4.85
C ARG A 14 -20.10 2.48 5.61
N GLY A 15 -20.57 1.69 6.55
CA GLY A 15 -19.83 0.91 7.51
C GLY A 15 -18.98 1.69 8.52
N ASN A 16 -18.36 0.93 9.42
CA ASN A 16 -17.42 1.44 10.42
C ASN A 16 -16.19 2.11 9.79
N ASP A 17 -15.47 2.89 10.60
CA ASP A 17 -14.22 3.51 10.16
C ASP A 17 -13.15 2.46 9.88
N ILE A 18 -12.36 2.71 8.82
CA ILE A 18 -11.13 1.98 8.57
C ILE A 18 -10.03 2.76 9.29
N VAL A 19 -9.47 2.15 10.34
CA VAL A 19 -8.48 2.80 11.21
C VAL A 19 -7.13 2.12 11.03
N GLY A 20 -6.10 2.94 10.81
CA GLY A 20 -4.71 2.51 10.69
C GLY A 20 -4.07 2.21 12.04
N GLU A 21 -2.79 1.90 12.01
CA GLU A 21 -1.96 1.77 13.21
C GLU A 21 -1.25 3.09 13.53
N ASP A 22 -0.74 3.22 14.75
CA ASP A 22 -0.07 4.45 15.14
C ASP A 22 1.15 4.74 14.23
N GLY A 23 1.30 5.99 13.82
CA GLY A 23 2.37 6.41 12.92
C GLY A 23 2.34 5.84 11.50
N ASP A 24 1.38 4.99 11.11
CA ASP A 24 1.34 4.33 9.80
C ASP A 24 0.91 5.26 8.65
N ARG A 25 0.30 6.40 9.00
CA ARG A 25 -0.18 7.45 8.08
C ARG A 25 -1.16 6.91 7.05
N LEU A 26 -2.01 5.96 7.43
CA LEU A 26 -3.06 5.37 6.59
C LEU A 26 -3.85 6.43 5.83
N GLY A 27 -4.01 6.22 4.52
CA GLY A 27 -4.86 7.04 3.66
C GLY A 27 -4.28 8.43 3.37
N SER A 28 -2.95 8.56 3.33
CA SER A 28 -2.28 9.78 2.86
C SER A 28 -2.60 10.12 1.39
N SER A 29 -2.12 11.27 0.90
CA SER A 29 -2.37 11.70 -0.48
C SER A 29 -2.05 10.61 -1.53
N GLY A 30 -2.99 10.35 -2.45
CA GLY A 30 -2.84 9.31 -3.48
C GLY A 30 -2.97 7.86 -2.98
N ALA A 31 -3.27 7.65 -1.69
CA ALA A 31 -3.27 6.35 -1.04
C ALA A 31 -4.67 5.78 -0.78
N VAL A 32 -5.71 6.22 -1.51
CA VAL A 32 -7.07 5.66 -1.38
C VAL A 32 -7.67 5.43 -2.77
N SER A 33 -8.21 4.23 -2.99
CA SER A 33 -8.95 3.87 -4.21
C SER A 33 -10.20 3.07 -3.87
N LEU A 34 -11.29 3.27 -4.60
CA LEU A 34 -12.56 2.56 -4.48
C LEU A 34 -12.88 1.86 -5.81
N SER A 35 -13.36 0.62 -5.78
CA SER A 35 -13.89 -0.05 -6.97
C SER A 35 -15.15 0.64 -7.50
N ALA A 36 -15.49 0.44 -8.77
CA ALA A 36 -16.61 1.13 -9.41
C ALA A 36 -17.96 0.79 -8.75
N ASP A 37 -18.08 -0.42 -8.24
CA ASP A 37 -19.27 -0.91 -7.52
C ASP A 37 -19.30 -0.51 -6.03
N GLY A 38 -18.23 0.10 -5.53
CA GLY A 38 -18.11 0.56 -4.15
C GLY A 38 -17.91 -0.53 -3.11
N TRP A 39 -17.66 -1.78 -3.50
CA TRP A 39 -17.51 -2.90 -2.55
C TRP A 39 -16.08 -3.14 -2.10
N ILE A 40 -15.08 -2.65 -2.84
CA ILE A 40 -13.66 -2.86 -2.54
C ILE A 40 -12.97 -1.50 -2.37
N VAL A 41 -12.20 -1.37 -1.29
CA VAL A 41 -11.38 -0.19 -1.01
C VAL A 41 -9.93 -0.62 -0.85
N ALA A 42 -9.00 0.05 -1.51
CA ALA A 42 -7.57 -0.07 -1.24
C ALA A 42 -7.09 1.20 -0.53
N VAL A 43 -6.26 1.01 0.50
CA VAL A 43 -5.69 2.11 1.30
C VAL A 43 -4.20 1.85 1.51
N GLY A 44 -3.37 2.83 1.21
CA GLY A 44 -1.94 2.80 1.51
C GLY A 44 -1.60 3.43 2.86
N SER A 45 -0.62 2.86 3.54
CA SER A 45 -0.01 3.36 4.78
C SER A 45 1.50 3.50 4.55
N PRO A 46 2.02 4.66 4.11
CA PRO A 46 3.44 4.84 3.82
C PRO A 46 4.31 4.69 5.07
N GLY A 47 3.75 4.93 6.26
CA GLY A 47 4.43 4.79 7.54
C GLY A 47 4.52 3.35 8.06
N ALA A 48 3.87 2.38 7.40
CA ALA A 48 3.83 1.00 7.88
C ALA A 48 5.13 0.22 7.67
N GLY A 49 5.32 -0.85 8.44
CA GLY A 49 6.51 -1.69 8.36
C GLY A 49 7.77 -0.97 8.86
N ARG A 50 7.61 -0.08 9.85
CA ARG A 50 8.74 0.34 10.68
C ARG A 50 9.16 -0.85 11.52
N GLU A 51 10.43 -1.20 11.44
CA GLU A 51 11.04 -2.01 12.48
C GLU A 51 11.22 -1.06 13.65
N GLU A 52 10.48 -1.28 14.74
CA GLU A 52 10.76 -0.58 15.99
C GLU A 52 12.16 -1.03 16.42
N GLU A 53 13.10 -0.09 16.56
CA GLU A 53 14.28 -0.36 17.38
C GLU A 53 13.72 -0.69 18.77
N GLU A 54 13.89 -1.93 19.23
CA GLU A 54 13.58 -2.26 20.62
C GLU A 54 14.38 -1.31 21.51
N GLU A 55 13.71 -0.35 22.13
CA GLU A 55 14.32 0.45 23.19
C GLU A 55 14.53 -0.45 24.40
N GLY A 56 15.69 -1.11 24.45
CA GLY A 56 16.30 -1.60 25.68
C GLY A 56 16.69 -3.08 25.69
N SER A 57 17.95 -3.36 25.38
CA SER A 57 18.77 -4.21 26.25
C SER A 57 20.24 -3.93 25.99
N ASP A 58 20.94 -3.61 27.07
CA ASP A 58 22.35 -3.28 27.17
C ASP A 58 23.29 -4.18 26.35
N GLY A 59 24.24 -3.54 25.66
CA GLY A 59 25.65 -3.92 25.58
C GLY A 59 26.04 -5.27 24.98
N ASP A 60 26.93 -5.18 23.99
CA ASP A 60 27.84 -6.21 23.48
C ASP A 60 27.29 -7.15 22.39
N GLY A 61 27.58 -6.80 21.13
CA GLY A 61 27.38 -7.71 20.00
C GLY A 61 27.92 -7.15 18.68
N ASP A 62 29.17 -7.50 18.36
CA ASP A 62 29.73 -7.42 17.01
C ASP A 62 28.88 -8.30 16.06
N GLY A 63 28.20 -7.67 15.10
CA GLY A 63 27.28 -8.34 14.19
C GLY A 63 27.19 -7.61 12.85
N GLY A 64 28.09 -7.97 11.93
CA GLY A 64 28.13 -7.43 10.57
C GLY A 64 26.83 -7.67 9.79
N GLY A 65 26.20 -6.58 9.36
CA GLY A 65 25.18 -6.54 8.31
C GLY A 65 25.70 -5.68 7.16
N GLY A 66 25.83 -6.26 5.97
CA GLY A 66 26.41 -5.63 4.78
C GLY A 66 25.54 -4.53 4.18
N GLY A 67 25.54 -3.34 4.79
CA GLY A 67 25.06 -2.11 4.18
C GLY A 67 26.16 -1.44 3.35
N THR A 68 25.90 -1.15 2.08
CA THR A 68 26.82 -0.37 1.24
C THR A 68 26.79 1.09 1.68
N ASN A 69 27.87 1.52 2.32
CA ASN A 69 28.12 2.90 2.72
C ASN A 69 28.31 3.79 1.49
N VAL A 70 27.36 4.71 1.24
CA VAL A 70 27.61 5.95 0.51
C VAL A 70 27.26 7.10 1.47
N GLY A 71 28.25 7.92 1.83
CA GLY A 71 28.02 9.19 2.52
C GLY A 71 27.89 9.19 4.05
N GLY A 72 28.19 8.08 4.76
CA GLY A 72 28.36 8.11 6.22
C GLY A 72 27.08 8.36 7.03
N GLN A 73 25.92 8.05 6.48
CA GLN A 73 24.67 7.91 7.22
C GLN A 73 24.29 6.43 7.19
N ASN A 74 24.22 5.77 8.35
CA ASN A 74 23.57 4.47 8.50
C ASN A 74 22.08 4.69 8.19
N LEU A 75 21.69 4.58 6.92
CA LEU A 75 20.30 4.69 6.47
C LEU A 75 19.55 3.35 6.60
N CYS A 76 20.26 2.24 6.79
CA CYS A 76 19.64 0.97 7.14
C CYS A 76 19.24 1.00 8.64
N ALA A 77 17.93 1.12 8.91
CA ALA A 77 17.25 0.95 10.20
C ALA A 77 16.90 2.18 11.07
N ALA A 78 17.16 3.43 10.65
CA ALA A 78 16.68 4.60 11.41
C ALA A 78 15.18 4.92 11.15
N GLY A 79 14.25 4.14 11.70
CA GLY A 79 12.81 4.46 11.70
C GLY A 79 12.13 4.60 10.31
N LEU A 80 12.77 4.09 9.26
CA LEU A 80 12.29 4.20 7.88
C LEU A 80 11.24 3.12 7.59
N SER A 81 10.11 3.56 7.04
CA SER A 81 8.96 2.70 6.75
C SER A 81 9.06 2.07 5.36
N ARG A 82 8.75 0.78 5.24
CA ARG A 82 8.59 0.10 3.94
C ARG A 82 7.31 0.56 3.23
N GLY A 83 6.30 0.96 4.00
CA GLY A 83 4.94 1.23 3.53
C GLY A 83 4.20 -0.03 3.12
N ARG A 84 2.86 -0.02 3.26
CA ARG A 84 1.99 -1.14 2.88
C ARG A 84 0.72 -0.65 2.20
N VAL A 85 0.05 -1.56 1.51
CA VAL A 85 -1.31 -1.36 1.01
C VAL A 85 -2.23 -2.44 1.57
N ASP A 86 -3.37 -1.99 2.08
CA ASP A 86 -4.42 -2.84 2.61
C ASP A 86 -5.69 -2.71 1.78
N VAL A 87 -6.31 -3.85 1.48
CA VAL A 87 -7.53 -3.90 0.67
C VAL A 87 -8.67 -4.44 1.51
N TYR A 88 -9.81 -3.77 1.50
CA TYR A 88 -10.99 -4.07 2.29
C TYR A 88 -12.18 -4.40 1.40
N SER A 89 -12.97 -5.39 1.79
CA SER A 89 -14.25 -5.73 1.19
C SER A 89 -15.37 -5.30 2.12
N TYR A 90 -16.39 -4.64 1.58
CA TYR A 90 -17.57 -4.28 2.34
C TYR A 90 -18.47 -5.51 2.56
N ASN A 91 -18.85 -5.72 3.82
CA ASN A 91 -19.81 -6.71 4.25
C ASN A 91 -21.15 -6.03 4.52
N GLY A 92 -22.09 -6.20 3.59
CA GLY A 92 -23.43 -5.61 3.70
C GLY A 92 -24.31 -6.21 4.80
N VAL A 93 -23.96 -7.38 5.36
CA VAL A 93 -24.73 -8.00 6.45
C VAL A 93 -24.47 -7.28 7.77
N ASN A 94 -23.22 -6.91 8.03
CA ASN A 94 -22.80 -6.29 9.29
C ASN A 94 -22.50 -4.79 9.16
N ASP A 95 -22.80 -4.19 8.01
CA ASP A 95 -22.44 -2.80 7.66
C ASP A 95 -20.98 -2.50 8.05
N GLY A 96 -20.04 -3.29 7.51
CA GLY A 96 -18.65 -3.27 7.98
C GLY A 96 -17.63 -3.52 6.88
N TRP A 97 -16.44 -2.96 7.03
CA TRP A 97 -15.31 -3.20 6.14
C TRP A 97 -14.43 -4.32 6.70
N VAL A 98 -14.17 -5.34 5.89
CA VAL A 98 -13.35 -6.50 6.25
C VAL A 98 -12.06 -6.45 5.45
N ARG A 99 -10.92 -6.38 6.14
CA ARG A 99 -9.59 -6.40 5.50
C ARG A 99 -9.34 -7.74 4.82
N THR A 100 -8.89 -7.72 3.57
CA THR A 100 -8.59 -8.88 2.72
C THR A 100 -7.10 -9.12 2.53
N THR A 101 -6.25 -8.20 3.03
CA THR A 101 -4.82 -8.42 3.24
C THR A 101 -4.59 -8.88 4.69
N PRO A 102 -3.71 -9.86 4.94
CA PRO A 102 -3.37 -10.24 6.31
C PRO A 102 -2.58 -9.16 7.05
N ARG A 103 -2.72 -9.13 8.37
CA ARG A 103 -2.00 -8.20 9.25
C ARG A 103 -0.56 -8.62 9.50
N GLU A 104 -0.36 -9.87 9.90
CA GLU A 104 0.94 -10.38 10.36
C GLU A 104 1.94 -10.60 9.21
N ASP A 105 1.47 -10.97 8.02
CA ASP A 105 2.30 -11.20 6.82
C ASP A 105 1.80 -10.38 5.62
N PRO A 106 1.97 -9.04 5.62
CA PRO A 106 1.39 -8.18 4.60
C PRO A 106 1.92 -8.51 3.20
N ILE A 107 0.98 -8.78 2.28
CA ILE A 107 1.28 -9.22 0.91
C ILE A 107 1.72 -8.06 0.01
N ILE A 108 1.17 -6.86 0.23
CA ILE A 108 1.45 -5.65 -0.54
C ILE A 108 2.27 -4.71 0.35
N LEU A 109 3.58 -4.92 0.35
CA LEU A 109 4.56 -4.24 1.21
C LEU A 109 5.72 -3.72 0.35
N GLY A 110 6.34 -2.62 0.77
CA GLY A 110 7.62 -2.20 0.22
C GLY A 110 8.72 -3.25 0.42
N ASP A 111 9.77 -3.28 -0.39
CA ASP A 111 10.87 -4.24 -0.26
C ASP A 111 11.85 -3.84 0.83
N SER A 112 12.18 -2.55 0.88
CA SER A 112 13.26 -2.00 1.70
C SER A 112 12.74 -0.91 2.65
N PRO A 113 13.35 -0.76 3.84
CA PRO A 113 13.09 0.41 4.68
C PRO A 113 13.31 1.71 3.89
N GLY A 114 12.33 2.61 3.93
CA GLY A 114 12.35 3.87 3.17
C GLY A 114 11.45 3.83 1.94
N ASP A 115 11.02 2.64 1.51
CA ASP A 115 10.19 2.49 0.33
C ASP A 115 8.88 3.26 0.43
N SER A 116 8.26 3.36 1.60
CA SER A 116 7.00 4.11 1.78
C SER A 116 5.90 3.76 0.75
N LEU A 117 5.81 2.49 0.30
CA LEU A 117 4.80 1.99 -0.63
C LEU A 117 3.38 2.37 -0.15
N SER A 118 2.65 3.13 -0.96
CA SER A 118 1.37 3.69 -0.52
C SER A 118 0.42 4.16 -1.62
N VAL A 119 0.93 4.52 -2.81
CA VAL A 119 0.08 5.00 -3.91
C VAL A 119 -0.73 3.83 -4.45
N VAL A 120 -2.04 3.99 -4.65
CA VAL A 120 -2.91 2.88 -5.07
C VAL A 120 -3.84 3.23 -6.23
N SER A 121 -4.17 2.22 -7.03
CA SER A 121 -5.27 2.28 -8.00
C SER A 121 -5.94 0.90 -8.16
N LEU A 122 -7.26 0.85 -8.06
CA LEU A 122 -8.05 -0.37 -8.25
C LEU A 122 -8.63 -0.48 -9.67
N SER A 123 -8.81 -1.71 -10.15
CA SER A 123 -9.69 -1.99 -11.30
C SER A 123 -11.15 -1.74 -10.93
N ALA A 124 -12.02 -1.60 -11.93
CA ALA A 124 -13.44 -1.33 -11.70
C ALA A 124 -14.12 -2.45 -10.89
N ASP A 125 -13.71 -3.70 -11.09
CA ASP A 125 -14.21 -4.87 -10.36
C ASP A 125 -13.47 -5.13 -9.03
N GLY A 126 -12.48 -4.31 -8.70
CA GLY A 126 -11.67 -4.44 -7.48
C GLY A 126 -10.86 -5.73 -7.40
N ARG A 127 -10.66 -6.46 -8.52
CA ARG A 127 -9.83 -7.68 -8.55
C ARG A 127 -8.36 -7.39 -8.75
N ARG A 128 -7.99 -6.20 -9.23
CA ARG A 128 -6.60 -5.77 -9.35
C ARG A 128 -6.36 -4.50 -8.56
N VAL A 129 -5.20 -4.47 -7.92
CA VAL A 129 -4.66 -3.29 -7.27
C VAL A 129 -3.26 -3.02 -7.80
N ALA A 130 -3.03 -1.83 -8.31
CA ALA A 130 -1.69 -1.30 -8.54
C ALA A 130 -1.23 -0.57 -7.28
N ALA A 131 0.00 -0.81 -6.84
CA ALA A 131 0.63 -0.20 -5.68
C ALA A 131 1.98 0.38 -6.09
N GLY A 132 2.25 1.63 -5.72
CA GLY A 132 3.43 2.37 -6.16
C GLY A 132 4.13 3.11 -5.03
N THR A 133 5.41 3.34 -5.23
CA THR A 133 6.21 4.27 -4.45
C THR A 133 7.08 5.13 -5.35
N ALA A 134 7.08 6.43 -5.06
CA ALA A 134 7.96 7.41 -5.69
C ALA A 134 9.35 7.49 -5.05
N LEU A 135 9.56 6.83 -3.90
CA LEU A 135 10.74 6.95 -3.04
C LEU A 135 11.06 8.43 -2.69
N LEU A 136 12.02 8.64 -1.80
CA LEU A 136 12.43 9.98 -1.40
C LEU A 136 13.30 10.63 -2.49
N GLU A 137 13.33 11.96 -2.55
CA GLU A 137 14.10 12.72 -3.58
C GLU A 137 15.61 12.45 -3.54
N TRP A 138 16.11 11.94 -2.41
CA TRP A 138 17.52 11.57 -2.22
C TRP A 138 17.77 10.08 -2.41
N SER A 139 16.73 9.33 -2.82
CA SER A 139 16.88 7.92 -3.20
C SER A 139 17.70 7.80 -4.48
N GLU A 140 18.55 6.79 -4.55
CA GLU A 140 19.24 6.42 -5.78
C GLU A 140 18.33 5.66 -6.75
N GLU A 141 17.14 5.28 -6.29
CA GLU A 141 16.16 4.52 -7.05
C GLU A 141 15.10 5.42 -7.69
N ALA A 142 14.63 5.02 -8.86
CA ALA A 142 13.65 5.76 -9.64
C ALA A 142 12.22 5.69 -9.07
N GLY A 143 11.97 4.83 -8.09
CA GLY A 143 10.63 4.40 -7.69
C GLY A 143 10.14 3.21 -8.51
N TYR A 144 9.10 2.54 -8.00
CA TYR A 144 8.57 1.33 -8.61
C TYR A 144 7.07 1.14 -8.38
N VAL A 145 6.49 0.28 -9.21
CA VAL A 145 5.08 -0.10 -9.18
C VAL A 145 4.93 -1.60 -9.28
N ARG A 146 3.95 -2.14 -8.57
CA ARG A 146 3.53 -3.53 -8.62
C ARG A 146 2.04 -3.63 -8.83
N VAL A 147 1.61 -4.67 -9.54
CA VAL A 147 0.19 -4.98 -9.73
C VAL A 147 -0.08 -6.32 -9.06
N TYR A 148 -1.15 -6.40 -8.27
CA TYR A 148 -1.57 -7.61 -7.61
C TYR A 148 -2.95 -8.01 -8.10
N ASP A 149 -3.16 -9.30 -8.31
CA ASP A 149 -4.42 -9.90 -8.70
C ASP A 149 -5.03 -10.65 -7.51
N ARG A 150 -6.35 -10.57 -7.38
CA ARG A 150 -7.10 -11.26 -6.35
C ARG A 150 -7.30 -12.72 -6.75
N ILE A 151 -6.71 -13.65 -6.00
CA ILE A 151 -6.69 -15.10 -6.32
C ILE A 151 -7.73 -15.94 -5.55
N GLY A 152 -8.55 -15.31 -4.69
CA GLY A 152 -9.60 -15.98 -3.91
C GLY A 152 -10.96 -15.28 -3.96
N GLY A 153 -12.05 -16.05 -3.81
CA GLY A 153 -13.43 -15.62 -4.10
C GLY A 153 -14.32 -15.23 -2.91
N GLY A 154 -13.83 -15.29 -1.67
CA GLY A 154 -14.63 -14.88 -0.51
C GLY A 154 -14.52 -13.38 -0.24
N ASN A 155 -15.63 -12.70 0.07
CA ASN A 155 -15.68 -11.33 0.61
C ASN A 155 -15.06 -11.18 2.01
N GLY A 156 -14.02 -11.97 2.33
CA GLY A 156 -13.40 -12.03 3.66
C GLY A 156 -14.32 -12.48 4.80
N VAL A 157 -15.56 -12.88 4.49
CA VAL A 157 -16.63 -13.13 5.47
C VAL A 157 -16.35 -14.35 6.36
N ASN A 158 -15.46 -15.25 5.95
CA ASN A 158 -15.18 -16.52 6.64
C ASN A 158 -13.79 -16.57 7.30
N GLY A 159 -13.17 -15.41 7.57
CA GLY A 159 -12.03 -15.29 8.50
C GLY A 159 -10.64 -15.68 7.99
N ASN A 160 -10.51 -16.42 6.88
CA ASN A 160 -9.20 -16.73 6.28
C ASN A 160 -8.91 -15.81 5.09
N ASN A 161 -8.16 -14.74 5.33
CA ASN A 161 -7.73 -13.75 4.32
C ASN A 161 -6.26 -13.93 3.88
N ASN A 162 -5.56 -14.92 4.45
CA ASN A 162 -4.18 -15.25 4.05
C ASN A 162 -4.17 -15.77 2.61
N GLY A 163 -3.53 -15.03 1.70
CA GLY A 163 -3.38 -15.45 0.29
C GLY A 163 -4.51 -15.04 -0.65
N MET A 164 -5.23 -13.94 -0.37
CA MET A 164 -6.24 -13.41 -1.30
C MET A 164 -5.64 -12.65 -2.48
N TRP A 165 -4.38 -12.21 -2.39
CA TRP A 165 -3.70 -11.37 -3.37
C TRP A 165 -2.38 -12.02 -3.79
N LYS A 166 -2.02 -11.86 -5.07
CA LYS A 166 -0.77 -12.36 -5.64
C LYS A 166 -0.19 -11.34 -6.61
N LEU A 167 1.13 -11.15 -6.59
CA LEU A 167 1.81 -10.34 -7.58
C LEU A 167 1.51 -10.85 -9.00
N LEU A 168 1.08 -9.93 -9.86
CA LEU A 168 0.78 -10.16 -11.27
C LEU A 168 1.94 -9.64 -12.11
N GLY A 169 2.75 -10.56 -12.64
CA GLY A 169 3.95 -10.21 -13.40
C GLY A 169 5.12 -9.84 -12.49
N GLY A 170 5.98 -8.95 -12.98
CA GLY A 170 7.16 -8.45 -12.25
C GLY A 170 6.98 -7.00 -11.79
N THR A 171 7.92 -6.53 -10.97
CA THR A 171 8.04 -5.12 -10.59
C THR A 171 8.30 -4.25 -11.83
N ILE A 172 7.56 -3.14 -11.95
CA ILE A 172 7.77 -2.12 -12.98
C ILE A 172 8.59 -1.01 -12.34
N VAL A 173 9.81 -0.79 -12.81
CA VAL A 173 10.75 0.20 -12.25
C VAL A 173 10.89 1.41 -13.16
N GLY A 174 11.08 2.60 -12.57
CA GLY A 174 11.46 3.79 -13.32
C GLY A 174 12.86 3.66 -13.93
N HIS A 175 13.23 4.59 -14.82
CA HIS A 175 14.43 4.46 -15.64
C HIS A 175 15.61 5.30 -15.16
N LYS A 176 15.37 6.37 -14.38
CA LYS A 176 16.41 7.30 -13.92
C LYS A 176 16.20 7.68 -12.44
N GLN A 177 17.31 7.86 -11.75
CA GLN A 177 17.33 8.38 -10.37
C GLN A 177 16.54 9.69 -10.27
N GLY A 178 15.76 9.82 -9.19
CA GLY A 178 14.96 11.02 -8.93
C GLY A 178 13.68 11.13 -9.79
N GLU A 179 13.37 10.15 -10.65
CA GLU A 179 12.17 10.20 -11.48
C GLU A 179 10.86 10.10 -10.71
N ARG A 180 10.87 9.72 -9.44
CA ARG A 180 9.65 9.59 -8.62
C ARG A 180 8.57 8.75 -9.32
N PHE A 181 8.99 7.74 -10.07
CA PHE A 181 8.14 6.84 -10.83
C PHE A 181 7.22 6.11 -9.87
N GLY A 182 5.91 6.08 -10.17
CA GLY A 182 4.92 5.52 -9.25
C GLY A 182 4.30 6.53 -8.30
N THR A 183 4.58 7.84 -8.46
CA THR A 183 3.94 8.90 -7.65
C THR A 183 2.43 9.02 -7.86
N SER A 184 1.93 8.59 -9.02
CA SER A 184 0.51 8.50 -9.32
C SER A 184 0.23 7.31 -10.22
N LEU A 185 -0.92 6.66 -10.01
CA LEU A 185 -1.31 5.46 -10.73
C LEU A 185 -2.74 5.60 -11.24
N SER A 186 -2.99 5.07 -12.44
CA SER A 186 -4.35 4.89 -12.96
C SER A 186 -4.46 3.55 -13.67
N LEU A 187 -5.18 2.63 -13.05
CA LEU A 187 -5.52 1.35 -13.64
C LEU A 187 -6.82 1.48 -14.44
N SER A 188 -6.87 0.88 -15.64
CA SER A 188 -8.08 0.83 -16.43
C SER A 188 -9.17 0.01 -15.73
N GLY A 189 -10.43 0.24 -16.10
CA GLY A 189 -11.56 -0.46 -15.51
C GLY A 189 -11.48 -1.99 -15.64
N ASP A 190 -10.97 -2.48 -16.78
CA ASP A 190 -10.71 -3.90 -17.02
C ASP A 190 -9.43 -4.43 -16.35
N GLY A 191 -8.63 -3.55 -15.74
CA GLY A 191 -7.41 -3.88 -15.03
C GLY A 191 -6.20 -4.21 -15.91
N TYR A 192 -6.30 -4.15 -17.25
CA TYR A 192 -5.23 -4.61 -18.15
C TYR A 192 -4.28 -3.50 -18.64
N ARG A 193 -4.56 -2.24 -18.31
CA ARG A 193 -3.70 -1.10 -18.64
C ARG A 193 -3.44 -0.29 -17.39
N LEU A 194 -2.20 0.15 -17.23
CA LEU A 194 -1.76 0.96 -16.11
C LEU A 194 -1.02 2.18 -16.67
N ALA A 195 -1.46 3.37 -16.29
CA ALA A 195 -0.69 4.60 -16.45
C ALA A 195 0.07 4.88 -15.15
N VAL A 196 1.34 5.27 -15.27
CA VAL A 196 2.22 5.58 -14.16
C VAL A 196 2.81 6.98 -14.34
N GLY A 197 2.65 7.81 -13.31
CA GLY A 197 3.29 9.12 -13.25
C GLY A 197 4.72 9.01 -12.74
N GLY A 198 5.58 9.85 -13.30
CA GLY A 198 6.93 10.13 -12.81
C GLY A 198 7.26 11.60 -13.10
N TRP A 199 8.10 12.18 -12.26
CA TRP A 199 8.76 13.46 -12.52
C TRP A 199 9.97 13.19 -13.42
N THR A 200 10.23 14.04 -14.41
CA THR A 200 11.56 14.11 -15.02
C THR A 200 12.11 15.53 -14.93
N ASP A 201 13.38 15.66 -14.52
CA ASP A 201 14.18 16.89 -14.61
C ASP A 201 14.79 17.04 -16.00
#